data_AF-A0A2K1ERQ1-F1
#
_entry.id   AF-A0A2K1ERQ1-F1
#
_cell.length_a   1.000
_cell.length_b   1.000
_cell.length_c   1.000
_cell.angle_alpha   90.00
_cell.angle_beta   90.00
_cell.angle_gamma   90.00
#
_symmetry.space_group_name_H-M   'P 1'
#
loop_
_entity.id
_entity.type
_entity.pdbx_description
1 polymer ?
#
loop_
_entity_poly.entity_id
_entity_poly.type
_entity_poly.pdbx_seq_one_letter_code
_entity_poly.pdbx_strand_id
1 'polypeptide(L)' 'MKRAVVFFIMLIAGLIVTEQAIDILTTRGRGEAIYKMGMLIPAQDLYLYLYGSIFLLLGILLILSPFLFRKSFIAKKSV' A
#
# COMPACT_ATOMS: atom_id res chain seq x y z
N MET A 1 7.97 -22.30 6.09
CA MET A 1 7.94 -21.82 4.69
C MET A 1 6.69 -20.99 4.37
N LYS A 2 5.46 -21.51 4.46
CA LYS A 2 4.23 -20.78 4.08
C LYS A 2 4.07 -19.38 4.73
N ARG A 3 4.38 -19.22 6.03
CA ARG A 3 4.28 -17.93 6.73
C ARG A 3 5.30 -16.89 6.28
N ALA A 4 6.53 -17.32 5.97
CA ALA A 4 7.57 -16.44 5.46
C ALA A 4 7.23 -15.97 4.03
N VAL A 5 6.67 -16.87 3.21
CA VAL A 5 6.19 -16.51 1.87
C VAL A 5 5.08 -15.46 1.95
N VAL A 6 4.08 -15.65 2.82
CA VAL A 6 3.02 -14.65 3.04
C VAL A 6 3.60 -13.33 3.55
N PHE A 7 4.58 -13.37 4.47
CA PHE A 7 5.29 -12.16 4.93
C PHE A 7 5.90 -11.39 3.75
N PHE A 8 6.67 -12.06 2.90
CA PHE A 8 7.33 -11.41 1.76
C PHE A 8 6.32 -10.91 0.71
N ILE A 9 5.24 -11.65 0.45
CA ILE A 9 4.19 -11.21 -0.46
C ILE A 9 3.55 -9.91 0.04
N MET A 10 3.17 -9.84 1.32
CA MET A 10 2.55 -8.64 1.90
C MET A 10 3.52 -7.45 1.91
N LEU A 11 4.79 -7.70 2.22
CA LEU A 11 5.84 -6.67 2.20
C LEU A 11 6.03 -6.11 0.79
N ILE A 12 6.21 -6.98 -0.21
CA ILE A 12 6.43 -6.57 -1.61
C ILE A 12 5.19 -5.85 -2.15
N ALA A 13 3.99 -6.41 -1.93
CA ALA A 13 2.74 -5.77 -2.34
C ALA A 13 2.58 -4.38 -1.72
N GLY A 14 2.84 -4.25 -0.41
CA GLY A 14 2.77 -2.96 0.27
C GLY A 14 3.80 -1.94 -0.24
N LEU A 15 5.02 -2.37 -0.57
CA LEU A 15 6.04 -1.51 -1.19
C LEU A 15 5.60 -1.02 -2.57
N ILE A 16 5.06 -1.90 -3.42
CA ILE A 16 4.54 -1.52 -4.75
C ILE A 16 3.40 -0.51 -4.62
N VAL A 17 2.43 -0.75 -3.73
CA VAL A 17 1.31 0.16 -3.50
C VAL A 17 1.81 1.52 -2.99
N THR A 18 2.79 1.52 -2.09
CA THR A 18 3.40 2.75 -1.54
C THR A 18 4.12 3.56 -2.61
N GLU A 19 4.88 2.90 -3.50
CA GLU A 19 5.56 3.56 -4.61
C GLU A 19 4.57 4.23 -5.56
N GLN A 20 3.50 3.52 -5.95
CA GLN A 20 2.46 4.10 -6.80
C GLN A 20 1.72 5.27 -6.11
N ALA A 21 1.50 5.18 -4.80
CA ALA A 21 0.92 6.25 -4.02
C ALA A 21 1.79 7.51 -4.01
N ILE A 22 3.11 7.35 -3.87
CA ILE A 22 4.07 8.46 -3.93
C ILE A 22 4.07 9.09 -5.32
N ASP A 23 4.04 8.30 -6.39
CA ASP A 23 3.96 8.83 -7.76
C ASP A 23 2.66 9.64 -7.98
N ILE A 24 1.53 9.20 -7.43
CA ILE A 24 0.27 9.97 -7.46
C ILE A 24 0.42 11.30 -6.68
N LEU A 25 0.94 11.26 -5.46
CA LEU A 25 1.10 12.45 -4.59
C LEU A 25 2.09 13.47 -5.13
N THR A 26 3.05 13.02 -5.93
CA THR A 26 4.07 13.89 -6.55
C THR A 26 3.72 14.30 -7.98
N THR A 27 2.64 13.75 -8.54
CA THR A 27 2.13 14.16 -9.85
C THR A 27 1.65 15.62 -9.77
N ARG A 28 2.17 16.47 -10.66
CA ARG A 28 1.71 17.85 -10.84
C ARG A 28 1.28 18.08 -12.29
N GLY A 29 0.15 18.76 -12.48
CA GLY A 29 -0.21 19.42 -13.75
C GLY A 29 -0.22 18.52 -15.00
N ARG A 30 -0.89 17.37 -14.97
CA ARG A 30 -0.92 16.41 -16.11
C ARG A 30 -2.20 16.43 -16.98
N GLY A 31 -3.07 17.42 -16.86
CA GLY A 31 -4.29 17.50 -17.67
C GLY A 31 -5.50 16.83 -17.02
N GLU A 32 -6.26 16.00 -17.75
CA GLU A 32 -7.58 15.49 -17.31
C GLU A 32 -7.49 14.38 -16.24
N ALA A 33 -6.64 13.36 -16.44
CA ALA A 33 -6.53 12.22 -15.53
C ALA A 33 -5.22 11.41 -15.69
N ILE A 34 -4.87 10.63 -14.66
CA ILE A 34 -3.79 9.64 -14.67
C ILE A 34 -4.34 8.23 -14.44
N TYR A 35 -3.77 7.22 -15.09
CA TYR A 35 -4.16 5.82 -14.88
C TYR A 35 -3.19 5.13 -13.93
N LYS A 36 -3.68 4.74 -12.75
CA LYS A 36 -2.88 4.14 -11.68
C LYS A 36 -3.69 3.10 -10.92
N MET A 37 -3.04 1.99 -10.56
CA MET A 37 -3.66 0.92 -9.74
C MET A 37 -4.97 0.39 -10.33
N GLY A 38 -5.09 0.36 -11.66
CA GLY A 38 -6.31 -0.08 -12.34
C GLY A 38 -7.43 0.98 -12.41
N MET A 39 -7.19 2.20 -11.93
CA MET A 39 -8.19 3.27 -11.85
C MET A 39 -7.75 4.52 -12.62
N LEU A 40 -8.73 5.21 -13.19
CA LEU A 40 -8.54 6.53 -13.78
C LEU A 40 -8.77 7.59 -12.69
N ILE A 41 -7.71 8.31 -12.32
CA ILE A 41 -7.72 9.32 -11.25
C ILE A 41 -7.68 10.70 -11.91
N PRO A 42 -8.66 11.60 -11.66
CA PRO A 42 -8.59 12.97 -12.16
C PRO A 42 -7.31 13.65 -11.69
N ALA A 43 -6.60 14.33 -12.59
CA ALA A 43 -5.30 14.95 -12.28
C ALA A 43 -5.47 16.34 -11.62
N GLN A 44 -6.46 16.46 -10.74
CA GLN A 44 -6.76 17.64 -9.94
C GLN A 44 -6.26 17.41 -8.52
N ASP A 45 -5.72 18.44 -7.89
CA ASP A 45 -5.02 18.34 -6.59
C ASP A 45 -5.84 17.60 -5.52
N LEU A 46 -7.14 17.91 -5.41
CA LEU A 46 -8.03 17.26 -4.44
C LEU A 46 -8.03 15.73 -4.60
N TYR A 47 -8.19 15.23 -5.83
CA TYR A 47 -8.24 13.80 -6.09
C TYR A 47 -6.87 13.14 -6.00
N LEU A 48 -5.81 13.82 -6.47
CA LEU A 48 -4.44 13.32 -6.32
C LEU A 48 -4.07 13.16 -4.84
N TYR A 49 -4.37 14.14 -4.00
CA TYR A 49 -4.14 14.04 -2.56
C TYR A 49 -5.02 12.98 -1.90
N LEU A 50 -6.30 12.90 -2.27
CA LEU A 50 -7.23 11.92 -1.69
C LEU A 50 -6.80 10.48 -2.01
N TYR A 51 -6.68 10.14 -3.29
CA TYR A 51 -6.33 8.78 -3.71
C TYR A 51 -4.88 8.44 -3.37
N GLY A 52 -3.96 9.38 -3.53
CA GLY A 52 -2.57 9.20 -3.12
C GLY A 52 -2.44 8.90 -1.62
N SER A 53 -3.15 9.62 -0.76
CA SER A 53 -3.12 9.38 0.69
C SER A 53 -3.77 8.05 1.09
N ILE A 54 -4.90 7.69 0.46
CA ILE A 54 -5.57 6.40 0.71
C ILE A 54 -4.64 5.25 0.33
N PHE A 55 -4.03 5.30 -0.84
CA PHE A 55 -3.10 4.26 -1.29
C PHE A 55 -1.84 4.21 -0.44
N LEU A 56 -1.31 5.36 -0.01
CA LEU A 56 -0.15 5.40 0.89
C LEU A 56 -0.48 4.70 2.22
N LEU A 57 -1.65 5.01 2.80
CA LEU A 57 -2.10 4.36 4.04
C LEU A 57 -2.25 2.84 3.85
N LEU A 58 -2.85 2.38 2.75
CA LEU A 58 -3.00 0.96 2.44
C LEU A 58 -1.64 0.26 2.26
N GLY A 59 -0.70 0.89 1.54
CA GLY A 59 0.65 0.37 1.35
C GLY A 59 1.39 0.19 2.68
N ILE A 60 1.32 1.20 3.56
CA ILE A 60 1.90 1.15 4.90
C ILE A 60 1.23 0.06 5.74
N LEU A 61 -0.11 -0.04 5.73
CA LEU A 61 -0.83 -1.09 6.46
C LEU A 61 -0.45 -2.50 5.98
N LEU A 62 -0.26 -2.69 4.67
CA LEU A 62 0.22 -3.97 4.12
C LEU A 62 1.63 -4.30 4.60
N ILE A 63 2.55 -3.33 4.59
CA ILE A 63 3.93 -3.47 5.11
C ILE A 63 3.91 -3.82 6.59
N LEU A 64 3.06 -3.16 7.38
CA LEU A 64 2.97 -3.35 8.84
C LEU A 64 2.18 -4.59 9.25
N SER A 65 1.22 -5.04 8.43
CA SER A 65 0.37 -6.19 8.73
C SER A 65 1.14 -7.45 9.19
N PRO A 66 2.22 -7.90 8.52
CA PRO A 66 2.96 -9.06 9.01
C PRO A 66 3.59 -8.87 10.39
N PHE A 67 3.92 -7.64 10.78
CA PHE A 67 4.48 -7.32 12.10
C PHE A 67 3.38 -7.27 13.17
N LEU A 68 2.22 -6.71 12.85
CA LEU A 68 1.06 -6.64 13.75
C LEU A 68 0.51 -8.04 14.07
N PHE A 69 0.44 -8.92 13.07
CA PHE A 69 -0.04 -10.29 13.27
C PHE A 69 1.03 -11.24 13.85
N ARG A 70 2.28 -10.79 14.02
CA ARG A 70 3.35 -11.61 14.60
C ARG A 70 3.05 -12.04 16.04
N LYS A 71 2.36 -11.19 16.84
CA LYS A 71 1.94 -11.53 18.22
C LYS A 71 0.84 -12.59 18.29
N SER A 72 -0.17 -12.53 17.41
CA SER A 72 -1.28 -13.51 17.40
C SER A 72 -0.85 -14.91 16.94
N PHE A 73 0.26 -15.04 16.20
CA PHE A 73 0.73 -16.31 15.68
C PHE A 73 1.85 -16.98 16.49
N ILE A 74 2.49 -16.27 17.43
CA ILE A 74 3.56 -16.81 18.30
C ILE A 74 3.01 -17.28 19.67
N ALA A 75 1.88 -16.74 20.13
CA ALA A 75 1.26 -17.13 21.41
C ALA A 75 0.65 -18.56 21.44
N LYS A 76 0.79 -19.34 20.36
CA LYS A 76 0.39 -20.76 20.29
C LYS A 76 1.63 -21.68 20.34
N LYS A 77 2.51 -21.47 21.32
CA LYS A 77 3.52 -22.44 21.75
C LYS A 77 3.82 -22.23 23.22
N SER A 78 2.91 -22.71 24.05
CA SER A 78 3.09 -22.92 25.48
C SER A 78 2.23 -24.13 25.83
N VAL A 79 2.71 -25.31 25.45
CA VAL A 79 2.35 -26.58 26.10
C VAL A 79 3.38 -26.81 27.17
#